data_AF-A0A2I0QGA0-F1
#
_entry.id   AF-A0A2I0QGA0-F1
#
_cell.length_a   1.000
_cell.length_b   1.000
_cell.length_c   1.000
_cell.angle_alpha   90.00
_cell.angle_beta   90.00
_cell.angle_gamma   90.00
#
_symmetry.space_group_name_H-M   'P 1'
#
loop_
_entity.id
_entity.type
_entity.pdbx_description
1 polymer ?
#
loop_
_entity_poly.entity_id
_entity_poly.type
_entity_poly.pdbx_seq_one_letter_code
_entity_poly.pdbx_strand_id
1 'polypeptide(L)'
;MRVWKNIKSNWKTILIFLTIIFFIIVIGIIYCVTLPEIVLFILVAIFVFLWFSDLFRIARMDELTYGPTGAVRGNPSLSPTHPIVVNFDKIPNAAKLVEEMSYYNGGIFDKDEWYVRVVAAEAIDRNFDKIPNVPEILKRLMKDKNIYVRDKATEVLRKHFDRIPDAAKFMENTEIIGDIKGIKWTDVLESVLIRFASAVKITERLANDKDKDVRYKVVKVLNKHFDDIPHAKKITERLANDESKYVRYEVVENLKRHFDKIPNAAKIIEKLADDKDKDIRYLIVETT
;
A
#
# COMPACT_ATOMS: atom_id res chain seq x y z
N MET A 1 16.59 -26.35 15.79
CA MET A 1 16.81 -27.61 15.05
C MET A 1 15.68 -28.01 14.08
N ARG A 2 14.43 -27.51 14.23
CA ARG A 2 13.32 -27.81 13.29
C ARG A 2 13.42 -27.14 11.92
N VAL A 3 14.12 -26.00 11.79
CA VAL A 3 14.15 -25.24 10.53
C VAL A 3 15.02 -25.89 9.44
N TRP A 4 16.06 -26.63 9.81
CA TRP A 4 16.90 -27.39 8.86
C TRP A 4 16.18 -28.58 8.22
N LYS A 5 15.06 -29.06 8.81
CA LYS A 5 14.22 -30.10 8.20
C LYS A 5 13.45 -29.59 6.97
N ASN A 6 13.10 -28.30 6.92
CA ASN A 6 12.31 -27.73 5.82
C ASN A 6 13.14 -27.41 4.57
N ILE A 7 14.41 -27.02 4.68
CA ILE A 7 15.29 -26.82 3.51
C ILE A 7 15.63 -28.17 2.85
N LYS A 8 15.78 -29.23 3.66
CA LYS A 8 15.99 -30.59 3.18
C LYS A 8 14.76 -31.18 2.46
N SER A 9 13.58 -30.60 2.68
CA SER A 9 12.33 -31.00 2.00
C SER A 9 12.30 -30.52 0.55
N ASN A 10 12.71 -29.28 0.26
CA ASN A 10 12.68 -28.74 -1.10
C ASN A 10 13.57 -29.54 -2.08
N TRP A 11 14.76 -29.97 -1.65
CA TRP A 11 15.61 -30.83 -2.48
C TRP A 11 15.00 -32.21 -2.72
N LYS A 12 14.33 -32.80 -1.73
CA LYS A 12 13.62 -34.07 -1.91
C LYS A 12 12.45 -33.93 -2.89
N THR A 13 11.69 -32.85 -2.81
CA THR A 13 10.57 -32.60 -3.73
C THR A 13 11.04 -32.35 -5.16
N ILE A 14 12.11 -31.55 -5.34
CA ILE A 14 12.74 -31.33 -6.65
C ILE A 14 13.30 -32.66 -7.20
N LEU A 15 13.97 -33.44 -6.35
CA LEU A 15 14.51 -34.74 -6.74
C LEU A 15 13.40 -35.69 -7.16
N ILE A 16 12.32 -35.81 -6.37
CA ILE A 16 11.15 -36.64 -6.72
C ILE A 16 10.55 -36.20 -8.06
N PHE A 17 10.42 -34.89 -8.29
CA PHE A 17 9.86 -34.37 -9.53
C PHE A 17 10.75 -34.67 -10.75
N LEU A 18 12.06 -34.48 -10.62
CA LEU A 18 13.03 -34.84 -11.66
C LEU A 18 13.01 -36.35 -11.93
N THR A 19 12.86 -37.18 -10.89
CA THR A 19 12.73 -38.63 -11.05
C THR A 19 11.43 -39.00 -11.79
N ILE A 20 10.31 -38.36 -11.48
CA ILE A 20 9.03 -38.59 -12.18
C ILE A 20 9.13 -38.19 -13.66
N ILE A 21 9.71 -37.03 -13.98
CA ILE A 21 9.94 -36.60 -15.37
C ILE A 21 10.84 -37.61 -16.10
N PHE A 22 11.94 -38.02 -15.47
CA PHE A 22 12.87 -38.99 -16.04
C PHE A 22 12.17 -40.31 -16.39
N PHE A 23 11.34 -40.84 -15.49
CA PHE A 23 10.56 -42.06 -15.76
C PHE A 23 9.52 -41.87 -16.86
N ILE A 24 8.84 -40.72 -16.94
CA ILE A 24 7.90 -40.42 -18.03
C ILE A 24 8.62 -40.39 -19.39
N ILE A 25 9.81 -39.79 -19.46
CA ILE A 25 10.62 -39.75 -20.69
C ILE A 25 11.10 -41.15 -21.07
N VAL A 26 11.62 -41.93 -20.12
CA VAL A 26 12.10 -43.30 -20.36
C VAL A 26 10.96 -44.21 -20.83
N ILE A 27 9.78 -44.11 -20.22
CA ILE A 27 8.58 -44.85 -20.63
C ILE A 27 8.13 -44.40 -22.03
N GLY A 28 8.09 -43.09 -22.32
CA GLY A 28 7.74 -42.58 -23.65
C GLY A 28 8.65 -43.10 -24.77
N ILE A 29 9.97 -43.19 -24.49
CA ILE A 29 10.97 -43.75 -25.41
C ILE A 29 10.78 -45.27 -25.59
N ILE A 30 10.54 -46.02 -24.50
CA ILE A 30 10.33 -47.48 -24.53
C ILE A 30 9.07 -47.86 -25.32
N TYR A 31 8.00 -47.07 -25.21
CA TYR A 31 6.70 -47.37 -25.83
C TYR A 31 6.47 -46.66 -27.18
N CYS A 32 7.50 -46.07 -27.79
CA CYS A 32 7.45 -45.46 -29.13
C CYS A 32 6.34 -44.41 -29.28
N VAL A 33 6.11 -43.65 -28.22
CA VAL A 33 5.12 -42.58 -28.16
C VAL A 33 5.57 -41.44 -29.08
N THR A 34 4.67 -40.90 -29.90
CA THR A 34 5.02 -39.89 -30.90
C THR A 34 5.51 -38.59 -30.21
N LEU A 35 6.42 -37.85 -30.87
CA LEU A 35 6.96 -36.58 -30.36
C LEU A 35 5.89 -35.61 -29.80
N PRO A 36 4.70 -35.44 -30.42
CA PRO A 36 3.62 -34.60 -29.88
C PRO A 36 3.05 -35.09 -28.54
N GLU A 37 2.93 -36.41 -28.34
CA GLU A 37 2.42 -37.01 -27.11
C GLU A 37 3.42 -36.84 -25.97
N ILE A 38 4.73 -36.99 -26.23
CA ILE A 38 5.81 -36.71 -25.26
C ILE A 38 5.77 -35.25 -24.81
N VAL A 39 5.58 -34.31 -25.75
CA VAL A 39 5.45 -32.87 -25.42
C VAL A 39 4.22 -32.63 -24.54
N LEU A 40 3.08 -33.27 -24.84
CA LEU A 40 1.88 -33.17 -24.01
C LEU A 40 2.12 -33.68 -22.58
N PHE A 41 2.79 -34.83 -22.42
CA PHE A 41 3.15 -35.35 -21.10
C PHE A 41 4.07 -34.41 -20.31
N ILE A 42 5.05 -33.79 -20.96
CA ILE A 42 5.93 -32.80 -20.33
C ILE A 42 5.13 -31.57 -19.89
N LEU A 43 4.23 -31.05 -20.73
CA LEU A 43 3.37 -29.92 -20.39
C LEU A 43 2.44 -30.23 -19.21
N VAL A 44 1.85 -31.43 -19.19
CA VAL A 44 1.03 -31.89 -18.07
C VAL A 44 1.87 -32.03 -16.79
N ALA A 45 3.08 -32.59 -16.86
CA ALA A 45 3.97 -32.72 -15.71
C ALA A 45 4.39 -31.35 -15.15
N ILE A 46 4.74 -30.39 -16.01
CA ILE A 46 5.04 -29.01 -15.63
C ILE A 46 3.82 -28.37 -14.97
N PHE A 47 2.63 -28.51 -15.56
CA PHE A 47 1.39 -27.98 -14.99
C PHE A 47 1.10 -28.57 -13.60
N VAL A 48 1.21 -29.89 -13.45
CA VAL A 48 1.04 -30.59 -12.16
C VAL A 48 2.06 -30.08 -11.14
N PHE A 49 3.32 -29.89 -11.52
CA PHE A 49 4.34 -29.38 -10.62
C PHE A 49 4.12 -27.93 -10.19
N LEU A 50 3.75 -27.06 -11.13
CA LEU A 50 3.40 -25.68 -10.83
C LEU A 50 2.21 -25.65 -9.86
N TRP A 51 1.21 -26.50 -10.09
CA TRP A 51 0.04 -26.63 -9.21
C TRP A 51 0.40 -27.13 -7.81
N PHE A 52 1.21 -28.19 -7.69
CA PHE A 52 1.69 -28.68 -6.39
C PHE A 52 2.62 -27.67 -5.70
N SER A 53 3.48 -26.97 -6.44
CA SER A 53 4.34 -25.92 -5.91
C SER A 53 3.53 -24.78 -5.30
N ASP A 54 2.47 -24.33 -5.99
CA ASP A 54 1.54 -23.35 -5.45
C ASP A 54 0.80 -23.88 -4.22
N LEU A 55 0.37 -25.14 -4.22
CA LEU A 55 -0.27 -25.78 -3.06
C LEU A 55 0.66 -25.82 -1.84
N PHE A 56 1.94 -26.19 -2.02
CA PHE A 56 2.93 -26.17 -0.95
C PHE A 56 3.24 -24.76 -0.48
N ARG A 57 3.27 -23.77 -1.40
CA ARG A 57 3.43 -22.36 -1.03
C ARG A 57 2.26 -21.90 -0.16
N ILE A 58 1.03 -22.22 -0.52
CA ILE A 58 -0.17 -21.88 0.24
C ILE A 58 -0.15 -22.54 1.62
N ALA A 59 0.10 -23.85 1.69
CA ALA A 59 0.15 -24.57 2.97
C ALA A 59 1.23 -24.02 3.91
N ARG A 60 2.39 -23.63 3.36
CA ARG A 60 3.43 -22.94 4.13
C ARG A 60 2.94 -21.59 4.65
N MET A 61 2.23 -20.81 3.84
CA MET A 61 1.70 -19.51 4.25
C MET A 61 0.63 -19.65 5.33
N ASP A 62 -0.28 -20.62 5.24
CA ASP A 62 -1.30 -20.87 6.27
C ASP A 62 -0.67 -21.21 7.62
N GLU A 63 0.35 -22.09 7.64
CA GLU A 63 1.08 -22.44 8.86
C GLU A 63 1.76 -21.21 9.49
N LEU A 64 2.34 -20.35 8.66
CA LEU A 64 3.02 -19.12 9.11
C LEU A 64 2.04 -18.05 9.57
N THR A 65 0.85 -17.99 8.98
CA THR A 65 -0.15 -16.95 9.23
C THR A 65 -1.01 -17.25 10.45
N TYR A 66 -1.44 -18.51 10.60
CA TYR A 66 -2.42 -18.88 11.63
C TYR A 66 -1.87 -19.84 12.70
N GLY A 67 -0.63 -20.30 12.55
CA GLY A 67 -0.08 -21.38 13.37
C GLY A 67 -0.81 -22.71 13.14
N PRO A 68 -0.41 -23.79 13.84
CA PRO A 68 -0.94 -25.13 13.62
C PRO A 68 -2.44 -25.28 13.95
N THR A 69 -3.08 -24.28 14.57
CA THR A 69 -4.47 -24.35 15.03
C THR A 69 -5.45 -23.43 14.28
N GLY A 70 -5.00 -22.62 13.31
CA GLY A 70 -5.92 -21.81 12.49
C GLY A 70 -6.62 -20.65 13.22
N ALA A 71 -6.22 -20.34 14.47
CA ALA A 71 -7.07 -19.66 15.44
C ALA A 71 -7.15 -18.12 15.32
N VAL A 72 -6.39 -17.49 14.43
CA VAL A 72 -6.35 -16.01 14.31
C VAL A 72 -7.24 -15.53 13.14
N ARG A 73 -8.51 -15.92 13.14
CA ARG A 73 -9.55 -15.25 12.34
C ARG A 73 -10.18 -14.14 13.19
N GLY A 74 -9.45 -13.05 13.43
CA GLY A 74 -9.86 -11.99 14.35
C GLY A 74 -9.36 -10.60 13.97
N ASN A 75 -10.14 -9.59 14.39
CA ASN A 75 -10.07 -8.16 14.10
C ASN A 75 -8.63 -7.56 13.94
N PRO A 76 -8.33 -6.85 12.83
CA PRO A 76 -6.99 -6.34 12.46
C PRO A 76 -6.40 -5.24 13.34
N SER A 77 -7.12 -4.72 14.34
CA SER A 77 -6.59 -3.69 15.25
C SER A 77 -5.61 -4.22 16.30
N LEU A 78 -5.43 -5.54 16.39
CA LEU A 78 -4.60 -6.21 17.40
C LEU A 78 -3.86 -7.41 16.81
N SER A 79 -2.71 -7.22 16.16
CA SER A 79 -1.74 -8.33 16.11
C SER A 79 -0.29 -7.87 16.12
N PRO A 80 0.15 -7.16 17.17
CA PRO A 80 1.57 -6.97 17.42
C PRO A 80 2.33 -8.28 17.72
N THR A 81 1.71 -9.46 17.52
CA THR A 81 2.13 -10.79 17.96
C THR A 81 2.41 -11.76 16.81
N HIS A 82 2.21 -11.36 15.54
CA HIS A 82 2.44 -12.29 14.43
C HIS A 82 3.90 -12.80 14.42
N PRO A 83 4.15 -14.12 14.37
CA PRO A 83 5.50 -14.68 14.58
C PRO A 83 6.58 -14.06 13.69
N ILE A 84 6.28 -13.82 12.41
CA ILE A 84 7.22 -13.19 11.47
C ILE A 84 7.59 -11.74 11.84
N VAL A 85 6.68 -11.02 12.50
CA VAL A 85 6.85 -9.62 12.91
C VAL A 85 7.73 -9.54 14.16
N VAL A 86 7.45 -10.39 15.17
CA VAL A 86 8.12 -10.32 16.49
C VAL A 86 9.38 -11.18 16.61
N ASN A 87 9.46 -12.28 15.86
CA ASN A 87 10.58 -13.23 15.92
C ASN A 87 11.40 -13.25 14.61
N PHE A 88 11.42 -12.13 13.88
CA PHE A 88 12.06 -12.02 12.56
C PHE A 88 13.47 -12.63 12.53
N ASP A 89 14.32 -12.27 13.49
CA ASP A 89 15.72 -12.75 13.58
C ASP A 89 15.85 -14.24 13.88
N LYS A 90 14.81 -14.86 14.45
CA LYS A 90 14.79 -16.29 14.78
C LYS A 90 14.23 -17.14 13.65
N ILE A 91 13.70 -16.52 12.59
CA ILE A 91 13.08 -17.19 11.46
C ILE A 91 14.05 -17.19 10.27
N PRO A 92 14.57 -18.36 9.88
CA PRO A 92 15.41 -18.46 8.70
C PRO A 92 14.68 -18.02 7.44
N ASN A 93 15.36 -17.21 6.63
CA ASN A 93 14.82 -16.59 5.41
C ASN A 93 13.59 -15.68 5.64
N ALA A 94 13.46 -15.07 6.83
CA ALA A 94 12.34 -14.18 7.15
C ALA A 94 12.12 -13.07 6.12
N ALA A 95 13.19 -12.44 5.63
CA ALA A 95 13.09 -11.38 4.63
C ALA A 95 12.44 -11.87 3.32
N LYS A 96 12.86 -13.04 2.83
CA LYS A 96 12.27 -13.67 1.63
C LYS A 96 10.81 -14.04 1.86
N LEU A 97 10.49 -14.51 3.05
CA LEU A 97 9.11 -14.84 3.39
C LEU A 97 8.20 -13.60 3.39
N VAL A 98 8.66 -12.48 3.95
CA VAL A 98 7.92 -11.21 3.88
C VAL A 98 7.66 -10.78 2.44
N GLU A 99 8.66 -10.92 1.57
CA GLU A 99 8.48 -10.69 0.14
C GLU A 99 7.41 -11.62 -0.45
N GLU A 100 7.48 -12.93 -0.21
CA GLU A 100 6.48 -13.89 -0.70
C GLU A 100 5.06 -13.59 -0.18
N MET A 101 4.94 -13.20 1.09
CA MET A 101 3.67 -12.79 1.70
C MET A 101 3.06 -11.57 1.00
N SER A 102 3.88 -10.68 0.44
CA SER A 102 3.38 -9.51 -0.32
C SER A 102 2.67 -9.86 -1.63
N TYR A 103 2.89 -11.06 -2.17
CA TYR A 103 2.22 -11.59 -3.37
C TYR A 103 1.01 -12.47 -3.03
N TYR A 104 0.75 -12.72 -1.75
CA TYR A 104 -0.24 -13.70 -1.34
C TYR A 104 -1.66 -13.22 -1.64
N ASN A 105 -2.40 -13.96 -2.46
CA ASN A 105 -3.76 -13.62 -2.87
C ASN A 105 -4.82 -14.60 -2.33
N GLY A 106 -4.47 -15.40 -1.30
CA GLY A 106 -5.30 -16.46 -0.74
C GLY A 106 -5.02 -17.85 -1.33
N GLY A 107 -5.53 -18.88 -0.65
CA GLY A 107 -5.46 -20.28 -1.09
C GLY A 107 -6.54 -20.66 -2.11
N ILE A 108 -6.54 -21.94 -2.54
CA ILE A 108 -7.55 -22.49 -3.48
C ILE A 108 -8.99 -22.32 -2.95
N PHE A 109 -9.16 -22.30 -1.64
CA PHE A 109 -10.46 -22.33 -0.96
C PHE A 109 -10.85 -21.02 -0.24
N ASP A 110 -9.92 -20.07 -0.09
CA ASP A 110 -10.20 -18.77 0.53
C ASP A 110 -9.52 -17.66 -0.29
N LYS A 111 -10.32 -16.95 -1.09
CA LYS A 111 -9.83 -15.94 -2.02
C LYS A 111 -9.76 -14.60 -1.29
N ASP A 112 -8.62 -13.93 -1.41
CA ASP A 112 -8.35 -12.58 -0.88
C ASP A 112 -8.12 -12.47 0.64
N GLU A 113 -7.18 -13.28 1.12
CA GLU A 113 -6.58 -13.12 2.45
C GLU A 113 -5.63 -11.90 2.51
N TRP A 114 -6.22 -10.72 2.38
CA TRP A 114 -5.53 -9.43 2.49
C TRP A 114 -4.71 -9.29 3.79
N TYR A 115 -5.10 -10.00 4.85
CA TYR A 115 -4.41 -10.00 6.13
C TYR A 115 -2.93 -10.39 6.02
N VAL A 116 -2.60 -11.38 5.20
CA VAL A 116 -1.20 -11.82 4.99
C VAL A 116 -0.35 -10.68 4.43
N ARG A 117 -0.91 -9.90 3.50
CA ARG A 117 -0.24 -8.75 2.89
C ARG A 117 -0.10 -7.59 3.87
N VAL A 118 -1.05 -7.42 4.80
CA VAL A 118 -0.92 -6.48 5.93
C VAL A 118 0.19 -6.90 6.88
N VAL A 119 0.29 -8.19 7.22
CA VAL A 119 1.38 -8.71 8.04
C VAL A 119 2.73 -8.51 7.36
N ALA A 120 2.80 -8.69 6.04
CA ALA A 120 4.01 -8.39 5.27
C ALA A 120 4.42 -6.92 5.44
N ALA A 121 3.48 -5.99 5.29
CA ALA A 121 3.73 -4.57 5.52
C ALA A 121 4.16 -4.27 6.97
N GLU A 122 3.53 -4.89 7.98
CA GLU A 122 3.93 -4.69 9.38
C GLU A 122 5.34 -5.26 9.68
N ALA A 123 5.69 -6.40 9.08
CA ALA A 123 7.02 -6.96 9.20
C ALA A 123 8.08 -6.04 8.59
N ILE A 124 7.76 -5.39 7.45
CA ILE A 124 8.58 -4.34 6.85
C ILE A 124 8.75 -3.17 7.81
N ASP A 125 7.66 -2.67 8.40
CA ASP A 125 7.73 -1.53 9.33
C ASP A 125 8.72 -1.78 10.49
N ARG A 126 8.64 -2.98 11.10
CA ARG A 126 9.48 -3.31 12.27
C ARG A 126 10.89 -3.75 11.94
N ASN A 127 11.13 -4.25 10.73
CA ASN A 127 12.41 -4.86 10.34
C ASN A 127 12.96 -4.24 9.05
N PHE A 128 12.70 -2.95 8.82
CA PHE A 128 12.96 -2.26 7.56
C PHE A 128 14.38 -2.48 7.00
N ASP A 129 15.42 -2.33 7.84
CA ASP A 129 16.82 -2.51 7.44
C ASP A 129 17.19 -3.93 7.02
N LYS A 130 16.39 -4.92 7.44
CA LYS A 130 16.69 -6.34 7.25
C LYS A 130 16.01 -6.92 6.02
N ILE A 131 15.14 -6.16 5.37
CA ILE A 131 14.34 -6.63 4.23
C ILE A 131 14.89 -5.94 2.97
N PRO A 132 15.38 -6.68 1.98
CA PRO A 132 15.78 -6.10 0.70
C PRO A 132 14.54 -5.72 -0.12
N ASN A 133 14.74 -4.87 -1.13
CA ASN A 133 13.70 -4.52 -2.12
C ASN A 133 12.40 -3.92 -1.56
N VAL A 134 12.44 -3.33 -0.37
CA VAL A 134 11.27 -2.67 0.26
C VAL A 134 10.54 -1.70 -0.69
N PRO A 135 11.21 -0.84 -1.49
CA PRO A 135 10.51 0.05 -2.41
C PRO A 135 9.59 -0.68 -3.40
N GLU A 136 10.03 -1.80 -3.98
CA GLU A 136 9.23 -2.56 -4.94
C GLU A 136 8.10 -3.34 -4.27
N ILE A 137 8.35 -3.86 -3.06
CA ILE A 137 7.30 -4.50 -2.26
C ILE A 137 6.21 -3.49 -1.89
N LEU A 138 6.59 -2.30 -1.40
CA LEU A 138 5.64 -1.24 -1.06
C LEU A 138 4.87 -0.78 -2.29
N LYS A 139 5.50 -0.59 -3.45
CA LYS A 139 4.83 -0.26 -4.71
C LYS A 139 3.66 -1.19 -5.02
N ARG A 140 3.85 -2.49 -4.80
CA ARG A 140 2.82 -3.52 -5.00
C ARG A 140 1.72 -3.41 -3.97
N LEU A 141 2.07 -3.41 -2.69
CA LEU A 141 1.10 -3.35 -1.58
C LEU A 141 0.26 -2.06 -1.61
N MET A 142 0.87 -0.97 -2.07
CA MET A 142 0.21 0.29 -2.31
C MET A 142 -0.85 0.16 -3.43
N LYS A 143 -0.64 -0.65 -4.45
CA LYS A 143 -1.63 -0.92 -5.52
C LYS A 143 -2.61 -2.06 -5.19
N ASP A 144 -2.59 -2.55 -3.96
CA ASP A 144 -3.44 -3.67 -3.57
C ASP A 144 -4.92 -3.33 -3.70
N LYS A 145 -5.77 -4.31 -4.02
CA LYS A 145 -7.22 -4.10 -4.07
C LYS A 145 -7.85 -3.84 -2.70
N ASN A 146 -7.25 -4.34 -1.62
CA ASN A 146 -7.75 -4.19 -0.28
C ASN A 146 -7.24 -2.91 0.39
N ILE A 147 -8.16 -2.09 0.89
CA ILE A 147 -7.84 -0.80 1.50
C ILE A 147 -6.93 -0.91 2.73
N TYR A 148 -7.04 -1.96 3.54
CA TYR A 148 -6.21 -2.14 4.74
C TYR A 148 -4.74 -2.44 4.38
N VAL A 149 -4.51 -3.15 3.27
CA VAL A 149 -3.15 -3.39 2.74
C VAL A 149 -2.54 -2.08 2.28
N ARG A 150 -3.29 -1.31 1.50
CA ARG A 150 -2.85 0.02 1.04
C ARG A 150 -2.57 0.97 2.20
N ASP A 151 -3.42 0.95 3.23
CA ASP A 151 -3.28 1.76 4.45
C ASP A 151 -1.95 1.46 5.15
N LYS A 152 -1.74 0.19 5.50
CA LYS A 152 -0.53 -0.22 6.22
C LYS A 152 0.73 0.06 5.39
N ALA A 153 0.71 -0.19 4.08
CA ALA A 153 1.82 0.12 3.20
C ALA A 153 2.13 1.64 3.16
N THR A 154 1.09 2.47 3.16
CA THR A 154 1.23 3.93 3.22
C THR A 154 1.80 4.39 4.57
N GLU A 155 1.38 3.75 5.68
CA GLU A 155 1.96 4.00 7.01
C GLU A 155 3.45 3.70 7.04
N VAL A 156 3.88 2.57 6.45
CA VAL A 156 5.28 2.18 6.35
C VAL A 156 6.07 3.20 5.51
N LEU A 157 5.56 3.56 4.32
CA LEU A 157 6.17 4.57 3.47
C LEU A 157 6.38 5.89 4.23
N ARG A 158 5.37 6.33 5.00
CA ARG A 158 5.45 7.55 5.81
C ARG A 158 6.52 7.46 6.90
N LYS A 159 6.57 6.36 7.66
CA LYS A 159 7.54 6.19 8.77
C LYS A 159 8.97 6.11 8.28
N HIS A 160 9.20 5.49 7.13
CA HIS A 160 10.54 5.25 6.58
C HIS A 160 10.81 6.09 5.33
N PHE A 161 10.12 7.23 5.20
CA PHE A 161 10.11 8.03 3.98
C PHE A 161 11.53 8.39 3.49
N ASP A 162 12.36 8.88 4.39
CA ASP A 162 13.74 9.33 4.09
C ASP A 162 14.68 8.18 3.70
N ARG A 163 14.23 6.93 3.88
CA ARG A 163 15.00 5.71 3.64
C ARG A 163 14.55 4.99 2.37
N ILE A 164 13.51 5.49 1.70
CA ILE A 164 12.95 4.90 0.48
C ILE A 164 13.35 5.78 -0.70
N PRO A 165 14.25 5.30 -1.59
CA PRO A 165 14.57 6.01 -2.83
C PRO A 165 13.29 6.28 -3.64
N ASP A 166 13.17 7.48 -4.20
CA ASP A 166 12.01 7.88 -5.01
C ASP A 166 10.64 7.76 -4.30
N ALA A 167 10.62 7.80 -2.96
CA ALA A 167 9.40 7.76 -2.13
C ALA A 167 8.25 8.63 -2.66
N ALA A 168 8.57 9.85 -3.10
CA ALA A 168 7.59 10.80 -3.65
C ALA A 168 7.01 10.36 -5.01
N LYS A 169 7.78 9.67 -5.87
CA LYS A 169 7.26 9.17 -7.17
C LYS A 169 6.23 8.06 -6.99
N PHE A 170 6.30 7.28 -5.90
CA PHE A 170 5.24 6.33 -5.57
C PHE A 170 3.91 7.06 -5.39
N MET A 171 3.93 8.22 -4.74
CA MET A 171 2.73 9.00 -4.44
C MET A 171 2.16 9.74 -5.67
N GLU A 172 3.00 10.12 -6.63
CA GLU A 172 2.56 10.77 -7.87
C GLU A 172 1.67 9.88 -8.75
N ASN A 173 1.99 8.58 -8.81
CA ASN A 173 1.47 7.65 -9.82
C ASN A 173 0.26 6.84 -9.36
N THR A 174 -0.37 7.19 -8.24
CA THR A 174 -1.27 6.24 -7.59
C THR A 174 -2.74 6.63 -7.62
N GLU A 175 -3.57 5.67 -8.04
CA GLU A 175 -5.04 5.61 -7.83
C GLU A 175 -5.41 5.53 -6.34
N ILE A 176 -4.44 5.15 -5.51
CA ILE A 176 -4.47 5.04 -4.05
C ILE A 176 -5.03 6.28 -3.34
N ILE A 177 -4.78 7.45 -3.93
CA ILE A 177 -5.18 8.75 -3.42
C ILE A 177 -6.71 8.86 -3.25
N GLY A 178 -7.49 8.30 -4.20
CA GLY A 178 -8.94 8.47 -4.24
C GLY A 178 -9.73 7.48 -3.39
N ASP A 179 -9.16 6.31 -3.09
CA ASP A 179 -9.87 5.23 -2.37
C ASP A 179 -9.60 5.18 -0.87
N ILE A 180 -8.71 6.03 -0.36
CA ILE A 180 -8.32 6.05 1.04
C ILE A 180 -9.24 6.99 1.84
N LYS A 181 -10.46 6.50 2.08
CA LYS A 181 -11.39 7.11 3.03
C LYS A 181 -10.95 6.78 4.46
N GLY A 182 -10.80 7.78 5.32
CA GLY A 182 -10.61 7.60 6.77
C GLY A 182 -9.16 7.51 7.30
N ILE A 183 -8.14 7.52 6.44
CA ILE A 183 -6.75 7.39 6.90
C ILE A 183 -6.12 8.76 7.21
N LYS A 184 -5.09 8.72 8.07
CA LYS A 184 -4.10 9.76 8.42
C LYS A 184 -3.30 10.31 7.22
N TRP A 185 -3.95 10.47 6.07
CA TRP A 185 -3.38 11.01 4.85
C TRP A 185 -2.95 12.47 4.99
N THR A 186 -3.51 13.22 5.95
CA THR A 186 -2.95 14.52 6.35
C THR A 186 -1.49 14.37 6.72
N ASP A 187 -1.11 13.32 7.43
CA ASP A 187 0.25 13.11 7.92
C ASP A 187 1.17 12.64 6.79
N VAL A 188 0.62 11.87 5.85
CA VAL A 188 1.32 11.45 4.63
C VAL A 188 1.55 12.65 3.73
N LEU A 189 0.51 13.44 3.48
CA LEU A 189 0.58 14.67 2.71
C LEU A 189 1.56 15.65 3.38
N GLU A 190 1.48 15.84 4.69
CA GLU A 190 2.43 16.64 5.48
C GLU A 190 3.88 16.14 5.30
N SER A 191 4.11 14.82 5.39
CA SER A 191 5.45 14.25 5.18
C SER A 191 5.99 14.39 3.75
N VAL A 192 5.12 14.32 2.74
CA VAL A 192 5.50 14.41 1.31
C VAL A 192 5.65 15.87 0.89
N LEU A 193 4.72 16.74 1.28
CA LEU A 193 4.62 18.09 0.76
C LEU A 193 5.74 19.01 1.24
N ILE A 194 6.19 18.83 2.49
CA ILE A 194 7.23 19.66 3.08
C ILE A 194 8.63 19.32 2.53
N ARG A 195 8.83 18.11 2.02
CA ARG A 195 10.17 17.55 1.79
C ARG A 195 10.60 17.47 0.32
N PHE A 196 9.68 17.59 -0.65
CA PHE A 196 10.00 17.30 -2.05
C PHE A 196 9.43 18.32 -3.03
N ALA A 197 10.20 18.67 -4.06
CA ALA A 197 9.69 19.50 -5.16
C ALA A 197 8.51 18.86 -5.93
N SER A 198 8.41 17.52 -5.94
CA SER A 198 7.26 16.78 -6.50
C SER A 198 5.97 16.92 -5.69
N ALA A 199 6.05 17.48 -4.47
CA ALA A 199 4.91 17.91 -3.66
C ALA A 199 3.88 18.69 -4.48
N VAL A 200 4.35 19.63 -5.30
CA VAL A 200 3.52 20.57 -6.06
C VAL A 200 2.49 19.83 -6.93
N LYS A 201 2.95 18.86 -7.73
CA LYS A 201 2.10 18.11 -8.65
C LYS A 201 1.08 17.26 -7.89
N ILE A 202 1.49 16.70 -6.75
CA ILE A 202 0.61 15.91 -5.87
C ILE A 202 -0.45 16.83 -5.24
N THR A 203 -0.06 17.96 -4.64
CA THR A 203 -1.01 18.94 -4.06
C THR A 203 -1.98 19.45 -5.10
N GLU A 204 -1.51 19.80 -6.29
CA GLU A 204 -2.36 20.30 -7.37
C GLU A 204 -3.38 19.25 -7.82
N ARG A 205 -2.96 17.98 -7.96
CA ARG A 205 -3.87 16.87 -8.28
C ARG A 205 -4.90 16.66 -7.17
N LEU A 206 -4.46 16.59 -5.91
CA LEU A 206 -5.33 16.37 -4.75
C LEU A 206 -6.33 17.50 -4.53
N ALA A 207 -5.93 18.74 -4.79
CA ALA A 207 -6.82 19.89 -4.74
C ALA A 207 -7.90 19.87 -5.84
N ASN A 208 -7.78 19.00 -6.84
CA ASN A 208 -8.79 18.77 -7.87
C ASN A 208 -9.42 17.36 -7.75
N ASP A 209 -9.20 16.67 -6.63
CA ASP A 209 -9.77 15.33 -6.42
C ASP A 209 -11.30 15.41 -6.40
N LYS A 210 -11.98 14.33 -6.82
CA LYS A 210 -13.45 14.29 -6.83
C LYS A 210 -14.02 14.22 -5.41
N ASP A 211 -13.27 13.67 -4.45
CA ASP A 211 -13.68 13.59 -3.06
C ASP A 211 -13.40 14.90 -2.30
N LYS A 212 -14.47 15.52 -1.79
CA LYS A 212 -14.40 16.74 -0.98
C LYS A 212 -13.52 16.57 0.27
N ASP A 213 -13.43 15.38 0.85
CA ASP A 213 -12.67 15.13 2.07
C ASP A 213 -11.16 15.14 1.78
N VAL A 214 -10.76 14.73 0.57
CA VAL A 214 -9.37 14.85 0.09
C VAL A 214 -9.03 16.31 -0.11
N ARG A 215 -9.86 17.07 -0.84
CA ARG A 215 -9.65 18.52 -1.06
C ARG A 215 -9.61 19.30 0.26
N TYR A 216 -10.48 18.96 1.21
CA TYR A 216 -10.49 19.54 2.56
C TYR A 216 -9.15 19.33 3.28
N LYS A 217 -8.63 18.09 3.26
CA LYS A 217 -7.32 17.78 3.87
C LYS A 217 -6.17 18.54 3.21
N VAL A 218 -6.23 18.81 1.90
CA VAL A 218 -5.23 19.65 1.23
C VAL A 218 -5.21 21.04 1.85
N VAL A 219 -6.36 21.71 1.98
CA VAL A 219 -6.41 23.07 2.57
C VAL A 219 -5.90 23.05 4.02
N LYS A 220 -6.23 22.00 4.79
CA LYS A 220 -5.73 21.83 6.16
C LYS A 220 -4.22 21.70 6.23
N VAL A 221 -3.58 21.04 5.26
CA VAL A 221 -2.11 20.96 5.18
C VAL A 221 -1.52 22.29 4.73
N LEU A 222 -2.13 22.97 3.75
CA LEU A 222 -1.75 24.35 3.37
C LEU A 222 -1.82 25.31 4.55
N ASN A 223 -2.80 25.16 5.44
CA ASN A 223 -2.98 25.99 6.63
C ASN A 223 -1.76 25.90 7.57
N LYS A 224 -1.21 24.70 7.75
CA LYS A 224 -0.04 24.47 8.61
C LYS A 224 1.29 24.85 7.96
N HIS A 225 1.44 24.59 6.66
CA HIS A 225 2.73 24.62 5.94
C HIS A 225 2.69 25.55 4.73
N PHE A 226 2.04 26.71 4.89
CA PHE A 226 1.70 27.60 3.78
C PHE A 226 2.93 28.11 3.01
N ASP A 227 4.02 28.40 3.73
CA ASP A 227 5.25 28.95 3.15
C ASP A 227 6.13 27.86 2.52
N ASP A 228 6.02 26.61 2.99
CA ASP A 228 6.82 25.49 2.51
C ASP A 228 6.23 24.85 1.25
N ILE A 229 4.93 25.05 0.99
CA ILE A 229 4.22 24.41 -0.10
C ILE A 229 4.15 25.34 -1.31
N PRO A 230 4.82 25.01 -2.44
CA PRO A 230 4.72 25.82 -3.62
C PRO A 230 3.29 25.83 -4.17
N HIS A 231 2.89 26.96 -4.73
CA HIS A 231 1.53 27.22 -5.25
C HIS A 231 0.40 27.22 -4.19
N ALA A 232 0.71 27.19 -2.89
CA ALA A 232 -0.30 27.26 -1.82
C ALA A 232 -1.33 28.38 -2.05
N LYS A 233 -0.85 29.59 -2.36
CA LYS A 233 -1.66 30.77 -2.70
C LYS A 233 -2.69 30.46 -3.80
N LYS A 234 -2.23 29.99 -4.96
CA LYS A 234 -3.07 29.68 -6.13
C LYS A 234 -4.08 28.56 -5.85
N ILE A 235 -3.68 27.56 -5.05
CA ILE A 235 -4.57 26.47 -4.66
C ILE A 235 -5.67 26.97 -3.72
N THR A 236 -5.33 27.78 -2.71
CA THR A 236 -6.30 28.42 -1.82
C THR A 236 -7.30 29.29 -2.60
N GLU A 237 -6.81 30.13 -3.53
CA GLU A 237 -7.67 30.97 -4.37
C GLU A 237 -8.67 30.15 -5.21
N ARG A 238 -8.21 29.03 -5.78
CA ARG A 238 -9.09 28.13 -6.54
C ARG A 238 -10.14 27.48 -5.63
N LEU A 239 -9.72 26.92 -4.49
CA LEU A 239 -10.57 26.19 -3.55
C LEU A 239 -11.58 27.08 -2.81
N ALA A 240 -11.41 28.40 -2.83
CA ALA A 240 -12.46 29.34 -2.41
C ALA A 240 -13.77 29.18 -3.20
N ASN A 241 -13.70 28.59 -4.40
CA ASN A 241 -14.85 28.32 -5.26
C ASN A 241 -15.32 26.86 -5.20
N ASP A 242 -14.79 26.07 -4.26
CA ASP A 242 -15.11 24.64 -4.16
C ASP A 242 -16.61 24.43 -3.98
N GLU A 243 -17.16 23.37 -4.54
CA GLU A 243 -18.57 23.02 -4.39
C GLU A 243 -18.95 22.73 -2.92
N SER A 244 -18.01 22.16 -2.15
CA SER A 244 -18.19 21.69 -0.79
C SER A 244 -17.96 22.81 0.22
N LYS A 245 -18.95 23.03 1.09
CA LYS A 245 -18.83 24.03 2.16
C LYS A 245 -17.69 23.74 3.12
N TYR A 246 -17.37 22.46 3.37
CA TYR A 246 -16.28 22.10 4.28
C TYR A 246 -14.92 22.54 3.75
N VAL A 247 -14.72 22.45 2.43
CA VAL A 247 -13.49 22.92 1.78
C VAL A 247 -13.42 24.45 1.84
N ARG A 248 -14.52 25.14 1.50
CA ARG A 248 -14.58 26.61 1.59
C ARG A 248 -14.40 27.12 3.01
N TYR A 249 -14.93 26.43 4.02
CA TYR A 249 -14.73 26.74 5.44
C TYR A 249 -13.25 26.75 5.80
N GLU A 250 -12.53 25.68 5.42
CA GLU A 250 -11.09 25.59 5.70
C GLU A 250 -10.29 26.64 4.89
N VAL A 251 -10.79 27.08 3.73
CA VAL A 251 -10.18 28.19 2.99
C VAL A 251 -10.32 29.51 3.76
N VAL A 252 -11.46 29.77 4.41
CA VAL A 252 -11.60 30.94 5.29
C VAL A 252 -10.62 30.89 6.45
N GLU A 253 -10.47 29.73 7.11
CA GLU A 253 -9.46 29.52 8.14
C GLU A 253 -8.01 29.73 7.64
N ASN A 254 -7.74 29.32 6.39
CA ASN A 254 -6.46 29.55 5.75
C ASN A 254 -6.22 31.04 5.49
N LEU A 255 -7.23 31.75 4.99
CA LEU A 255 -7.19 33.20 4.74
C LEU A 255 -6.98 33.99 6.03
N LYS A 256 -7.65 33.61 7.13
CA LYS A 256 -7.47 34.22 8.46
C LYS A 256 -6.01 34.25 8.92
N ARG A 257 -5.26 33.19 8.61
CA ARG A 257 -3.88 33.01 9.08
C ARG A 257 -2.83 33.54 8.11
N HIS A 258 -3.13 33.53 6.81
CA HIS A 258 -2.17 33.82 5.74
C HIS A 258 -2.64 34.97 4.84
N PHE A 259 -3.48 35.86 5.36
CA PHE A 259 -4.14 36.93 4.60
C PHE A 259 -3.16 37.73 3.73
N ASP A 260 -2.12 38.30 4.34
CA ASP A 260 -1.12 39.15 3.67
C ASP A 260 -0.31 38.41 2.60
N LYS A 261 -0.33 37.08 2.63
CA LYS A 261 0.43 36.24 1.71
C LYS A 261 -0.38 35.88 0.46
N ILE A 262 -1.70 36.02 0.48
CA ILE A 262 -2.60 35.64 -0.61
C ILE A 262 -2.99 36.92 -1.37
N PRO A 263 -2.51 37.14 -2.61
CA PRO A 263 -2.70 38.40 -3.32
C PRO A 263 -4.17 38.84 -3.46
N ASN A 264 -5.10 37.89 -3.60
CA ASN A 264 -6.53 38.17 -3.76
C ASN A 264 -7.37 37.90 -2.50
N ALA A 265 -6.76 37.89 -1.31
CA ALA A 265 -7.44 37.52 -0.07
C ALA A 265 -8.70 38.35 0.20
N ALA A 266 -8.60 39.68 0.12
CA ALA A 266 -9.73 40.59 0.35
C ALA A 266 -10.93 40.29 -0.56
N LYS A 267 -10.67 40.14 -1.86
CA LYS A 267 -11.71 39.83 -2.86
C LYS A 267 -12.35 38.45 -2.62
N ILE A 268 -11.57 37.48 -2.13
CA ILE A 268 -12.10 36.17 -1.76
C ILE A 268 -13.00 36.27 -0.53
N ILE A 269 -12.60 37.02 0.49
CA ILE A 269 -13.41 37.27 1.69
C ILE A 269 -14.74 37.95 1.32
N GLU A 270 -14.70 39.03 0.52
CA GLU A 270 -15.90 39.71 0.02
C GLU A 270 -16.86 38.74 -0.67
N LYS A 271 -16.31 37.90 -1.56
CA LYS A 271 -17.11 36.87 -2.23
C LYS A 271 -17.72 35.86 -1.26
N LEU A 272 -16.95 35.39 -0.27
CA LEU A 272 -17.39 34.39 0.70
C LEU A 272 -18.36 34.99 1.75
N ALA A 273 -18.38 36.31 1.93
CA ALA A 273 -19.39 37.00 2.72
C ALA A 273 -20.80 36.81 2.12
N ASP A 274 -20.89 36.65 0.80
CA ASP A 274 -22.10 36.34 0.05
C ASP A 274 -22.24 34.84 -0.28
N ASP A 275 -21.50 33.95 0.41
CA ASP A 275 -21.53 32.52 0.13
C ASP A 275 -22.95 31.94 0.28
N LYS A 276 -23.29 30.95 -0.54
CA LYS A 276 -24.58 30.26 -0.48
C LYS A 276 -24.86 29.61 0.88
N ASP A 277 -23.82 29.14 1.58
CA ASP A 277 -23.94 28.50 2.88
C ASP A 277 -23.80 29.52 4.02
N LYS A 278 -24.77 29.52 4.93
CA LYS A 278 -24.83 30.47 6.05
C LYS A 278 -23.65 30.34 7.02
N ASP A 279 -23.09 29.13 7.17
CA ASP A 279 -22.01 28.86 8.13
C ASP A 279 -20.72 29.54 7.64
N ILE A 280 -20.53 29.61 6.32
CA ILE A 280 -19.41 30.34 5.70
C ILE A 280 -19.57 31.85 5.89
N ARG A 281 -20.77 32.38 5.62
CA ARG A 281 -21.05 33.82 5.83
C ARG A 281 -20.81 34.23 7.29
N TYR A 282 -21.25 33.39 8.23
CA TYR A 282 -21.02 33.62 9.66
C TYR A 282 -19.53 33.62 10.00
N LEU A 283 -18.77 32.63 9.50
CA LEU A 283 -17.33 32.54 9.75
C LEU A 283 -16.56 33.76 9.22
N ILE A 284 -16.97 34.32 8.08
CA ILE A 284 -16.36 35.53 7.53
C ILE A 284 -16.53 36.71 8.48
N VAL A 285 -17.75 36.92 9.02
CA VAL A 285 -18.03 38.00 9.98
C VAL A 285 -17.23 37.84 11.28
N GLU A 286 -16.98 36.61 11.72
CA GLU A 286 -16.12 36.34 12.89
C GLU A 286 -14.62 36.57 12.59
N THR A 287 -14.23 36.55 11.31
CA THR A 287 -12.84 36.60 10.86
C THR A 287 -12.38 38.01 10.47
N THR A 288 -13.31 38.92 10.15
CA THR A 288 -13.10 40.34 9.82
C THR A 288 -13.25 41.25 11.02
#